data_AF-A0AA91ZVI1-F1
#
_entry.id   AF-A0AA91ZVI1-F1
#
_cell.length_a   1.000
_cell.length_b   1.000
_cell.length_c   1.000
_cell.angle_alpha   90.00
_cell.angle_beta   90.00
_cell.angle_gamma   90.00
#
_symmetry.space_group_name_H-M   'P 1'
#
loop_
_entity.id
_entity.type
_entity.pdbx_description
1 polymer ?
#
loop_
_entity_poly.entity_id
_entity_poly.type
_entity_poly.pdbx_seq_one_letter_code
_entity_poly.pdbx_strand_id
1 'polypeptide(L)'
;MDFEKRLKDELQMKAEAMEPPSNLQKMVKTSFNTYHQEKKKRRRSMKKKLLVGLIAAAILIPTGTFAGPTLVSKVIGTPEEAKEQFGAVEEEYKEFNEIFEIANQLFTKEEFEKFSKLWKESQALNKKAIVVDGERKSRSTARLSKEELKRYDEVNEELRPYEEKIYGKFKYTIKEAQELVNFPIKHPDYLPENYRLYEEEARAEITTGKPQPLITLTYVKGELSSKSGSFEDVLQIKQSEIFEIKKVPYEQNLDDFDERPFNRLSNYTIDGCRVTLGENKLGDIIGMRIIVPAKNGRNEYRIFVTDSKLPKKELEKVLFSMVK
;
A
#
# COMPACT_ATOMS: atom_id res chain seq x y z
N MET A 1 18.94 17.46 -39.59
CA MET A 1 19.73 17.75 -38.39
C MET A 1 19.05 17.10 -37.22
N ASP A 2 19.80 16.36 -36.40
CA ASP A 2 19.26 15.51 -35.33
C ASP A 2 19.35 16.26 -33.98
N PHE A 3 18.18 16.65 -33.48
CA PHE A 3 18.03 17.45 -32.26
C PHE A 3 18.51 16.68 -31.02
N GLU A 4 18.33 15.37 -30.99
CA GLU A 4 18.73 14.52 -29.86
C GLU A 4 20.25 14.52 -29.69
N LYS A 5 20.98 14.48 -30.81
CA LYS A 5 22.44 14.55 -30.79
C LYS A 5 22.94 15.87 -30.20
N ARG A 6 22.34 17.00 -30.60
CA ARG A 6 22.69 18.32 -30.06
C ARG A 6 22.38 18.44 -28.57
N LEU A 7 21.24 17.91 -28.13
CA LEU A 7 20.84 17.94 -26.73
C LEU A 7 21.79 17.12 -25.85
N LYS A 8 22.18 15.94 -26.32
CA LYS A 8 23.12 15.07 -25.62
C LYS A 8 24.50 15.72 -25.48
N ASP A 9 25.01 16.28 -26.57
CA ASP A 9 26.32 16.94 -26.58
C ASP A 9 26.34 18.15 -25.64
N GLU A 10 25.24 18.93 -25.59
CA GLU A 10 25.13 20.11 -24.73
C GLU A 10 25.00 19.77 -23.23
N LEU A 11 24.26 18.70 -22.90
CA LEU A 11 24.16 18.21 -21.52
C LEU A 11 25.48 17.64 -21.02
N GLN A 12 26.19 16.89 -21.87
CA GLN A 12 27.49 16.32 -21.50
C GLN A 12 28.54 17.41 -21.29
N MET A 13 28.57 18.41 -22.17
CA MET A 13 29.48 19.55 -22.03
C MET A 13 29.20 20.37 -20.75
N LYS A 14 27.92 20.52 -20.35
CA LYS A 14 27.55 21.17 -19.08
C LYS A 14 27.91 20.34 -17.84
N ALA A 15 27.84 19.01 -17.93
CA ALA A 15 28.21 18.12 -16.84
C ALA A 15 29.74 18.09 -16.64
N GLU A 16 30.51 18.09 -17.73
CA GLU A 16 31.98 18.10 -17.69
C GLU A 16 32.54 19.45 -17.19
N ALA A 17 31.80 20.55 -17.40
CA ALA A 17 32.15 21.88 -16.90
C ALA A 17 31.71 22.15 -15.44
N MET A 18 30.96 21.23 -14.81
CA MET A 18 30.56 21.38 -13.40
C MET A 18 31.68 20.91 -12.47
N GLU A 19 32.28 21.84 -11.73
CA GLU A 19 33.14 21.49 -10.62
C GLU A 19 32.28 21.06 -9.41
N PRO A 20 32.45 19.83 -8.89
CA PRO A 20 31.70 19.39 -7.72
C PRO A 20 32.07 20.26 -6.51
N PRO A 21 31.10 20.65 -5.66
CA PRO A 21 31.38 21.51 -4.52
C PRO A 21 32.41 20.83 -3.61
N SER A 22 33.41 21.60 -3.17
CA SER A 22 34.59 21.09 -2.45
C SER A 22 34.25 20.36 -1.13
N ASN A 23 33.03 20.50 -0.63
CA ASN A 23 32.51 19.83 0.55
C ASN A 23 31.79 18.50 0.27
N LEU A 24 31.60 18.09 -0.99
CA LEU A 24 30.84 16.90 -1.37
C LEU A 24 31.42 15.64 -0.71
N GLN A 25 32.75 15.47 -0.76
CA GLN A 25 33.41 14.35 -0.09
C GLN A 25 33.23 14.39 1.44
N LYS A 26 33.22 15.59 2.02
CA LYS A 26 32.98 15.78 3.47
C LYS A 26 31.54 15.44 3.83
N MET A 27 30.56 15.79 3.01
CA MET A 27 29.14 15.45 3.19
C MET A 27 28.91 13.95 3.07
N VAL A 28 29.48 13.30 2.04
CA VAL A 28 29.39 11.84 1.85
C VAL A 28 30.07 11.08 2.99
N LYS A 29 31.25 11.54 3.44
CA LYS A 29 31.94 10.92 4.59
C LYS A 29 31.18 11.12 5.89
N THR A 30 30.52 12.27 6.07
CA THR A 30 29.71 12.57 7.26
C THR A 30 28.45 11.71 7.29
N SER A 31 27.72 11.58 6.17
CA SER A 31 26.51 10.73 6.10
C SER A 31 26.85 9.26 6.35
N PHE A 32 27.95 8.76 5.78
CA PHE A 32 28.42 7.39 5.98
C PHE A 32 28.82 7.13 7.44
N ASN A 33 29.54 8.06 8.07
CA ASN A 33 29.96 7.94 9.46
C ASN A 33 28.78 8.01 10.45
N THR A 34 27.82 8.89 10.21
CA THR A 34 26.60 9.02 11.03
C THR A 34 25.78 7.73 11.00
N TYR A 35 25.55 7.17 9.81
CA TYR A 35 24.84 5.89 9.65
C TYR A 35 25.53 4.74 10.39
N HIS A 36 26.86 4.64 10.31
CA HIS A 36 27.61 3.59 10.99
C HIS A 36 27.67 3.75 12.52
N GLN A 37 27.69 4.97 13.03
CA GLN A 37 27.69 5.24 14.47
C GLN A 37 26.32 4.95 15.10
N GLU A 38 25.22 5.29 14.43
CA GLU A 38 23.86 4.96 14.89
C GLU A 38 23.63 3.45 14.95
N LYS A 39 24.12 2.71 13.95
CA LYS A 39 24.06 1.24 13.93
C LYS A 39 24.86 0.59 15.06
N LYS A 40 26.00 1.18 15.47
CA LYS A 40 26.80 0.73 16.62
C LYS A 40 26.17 1.08 17.97
N LYS A 41 25.51 2.25 18.11
CA LYS A 41 24.75 2.63 19.32
C LYS A 41 23.56 1.70 19.57
N ARG A 42 22.81 1.34 18.52
CA ARG A 42 21.70 0.36 18.59
C ARG A 42 22.17 -1.03 19.04
N ARG A 43 23.38 -1.45 18.63
CA ARG A 43 23.98 -2.75 19.00
C ARG A 43 24.56 -2.80 20.43
N ARG A 44 24.97 -1.67 21.03
CA ARG A 44 25.56 -1.62 22.39
C ARG A 44 24.53 -1.56 23.53
N SER A 45 23.31 -1.08 23.26
CA SER A 45 22.23 -0.97 24.27
C SER A 45 21.62 -2.33 24.67
N MET A 46 21.71 -3.34 23.81
CA MET A 46 21.01 -4.63 23.94
C MET A 46 21.70 -5.65 24.86
N LYS A 47 22.73 -5.29 25.65
CA LYS A 47 23.49 -6.25 26.49
C LYS A 47 23.20 -6.18 28.00
N LYS A 48 22.15 -5.48 28.46
CA LYS A 48 21.86 -5.35 29.92
C LYS A 48 20.44 -5.68 30.38
N LYS A 49 19.69 -6.53 29.66
CA LYS A 49 18.46 -7.13 30.22
C LYS A 49 18.42 -8.61 29.89
N LEU A 50 18.98 -9.40 30.81
CA LEU A 50 18.97 -10.86 30.83
C LEU A 50 18.14 -11.27 32.05
N LEU A 51 17.29 -12.27 31.86
CA LEU A 51 16.37 -12.97 32.81
C LEU A 51 15.01 -12.33 33.11
N VAL A 52 13.95 -12.93 32.53
CA VAL A 52 12.92 -13.84 33.11
C VAL A 52 11.71 -13.81 32.13
N GLY A 53 11.12 -14.86 31.54
CA GLY A 53 11.28 -16.33 31.47
C GLY A 53 10.21 -16.90 30.49
N LEU A 54 10.59 -17.89 29.66
CA LEU A 54 9.85 -19.05 29.10
C LEU A 54 8.31 -18.93 28.84
N ILE A 55 7.67 -19.20 27.68
CA ILE A 55 7.91 -20.01 26.47
C ILE A 55 6.95 -19.48 25.37
N ALA A 56 7.44 -19.29 24.14
CA ALA A 56 6.72 -19.62 22.92
C ALA A 56 7.75 -19.77 21.80
N ALA A 57 8.01 -21.02 21.43
CA ALA A 57 8.76 -21.36 20.24
C ALA A 57 7.99 -20.90 18.99
N ALA A 58 8.75 -20.59 17.93
CA ALA A 58 8.32 -20.05 16.63
C ALA A 58 8.06 -18.54 16.60
N ILE A 59 9.08 -17.77 16.17
CA ILE A 59 9.10 -16.89 14.99
C ILE A 59 10.54 -16.33 14.94
N LEU A 60 11.46 -17.19 14.51
CA LEU A 60 12.66 -16.75 13.83
C LEU A 60 12.63 -17.52 12.52
N ILE A 61 11.80 -17.07 11.57
CA ILE A 61 12.08 -17.37 10.18
C ILE A 61 13.26 -16.46 9.86
N PRO A 62 14.47 -17.00 9.67
CA PRO A 62 15.52 -16.19 9.07
C PRO A 62 14.97 -15.80 7.71
N THR A 63 15.02 -14.52 7.34
CA THR A 63 14.90 -14.08 5.94
C THR A 63 16.11 -14.55 5.11
N GLY A 64 16.68 -15.71 5.44
CA GLY A 64 17.55 -16.46 4.56
C GLY A 64 16.65 -17.04 3.50
N THR A 65 17.03 -16.80 2.24
CA THR A 65 16.52 -17.50 1.06
C THR A 65 16.24 -18.97 1.40
N PHE A 66 14.97 -19.30 1.61
CA PHE A 66 14.56 -20.68 1.82
C PHE A 66 14.82 -21.39 0.49
N ALA A 67 15.89 -22.17 0.42
CA ALA A 67 16.36 -22.84 -0.81
C ALA A 67 15.49 -24.05 -1.21
N GLY A 68 14.29 -24.17 -0.63
CA GLY A 68 13.29 -25.18 -0.98
C GLY A 68 12.13 -24.56 -1.76
N PRO A 69 11.47 -25.32 -2.65
CA PRO A 69 10.35 -24.81 -3.44
C PRO A 69 9.21 -24.36 -2.52
N THR A 70 8.86 -23.08 -2.60
CA THR A 70 7.64 -22.50 -1.98
C THR A 70 6.39 -23.15 -2.55
N LEU A 71 5.25 -23.06 -1.86
CA LEU A 71 3.99 -23.59 -2.39
C LEU A 71 3.67 -23.01 -3.78
N VAL A 72 3.81 -21.68 -3.93
CA VAL A 72 3.58 -21.01 -5.23
C VAL A 72 4.48 -21.57 -6.33
N SER A 73 5.75 -21.86 -6.03
CA SER A 73 6.67 -22.44 -7.03
C SER A 73 6.25 -23.82 -7.53
N LYS A 74 5.53 -24.60 -6.70
CA LYS A 74 4.97 -25.90 -7.10
C LYS A 74 3.68 -25.77 -7.91
N VAL A 75 2.92 -24.70 -7.69
CA VAL A 75 1.60 -24.51 -8.30
C VAL A 75 1.67 -23.77 -9.63
N ILE A 76 2.49 -22.72 -9.72
CA ILE A 76 2.59 -21.80 -10.86
C ILE A 76 4.00 -21.69 -11.46
N GLY A 77 4.99 -22.38 -10.90
CA GLY A 77 6.38 -22.32 -11.35
C GLY A 77 7.23 -21.28 -10.62
N THR A 78 8.53 -21.27 -10.91
CA THR A 78 9.53 -20.32 -10.44
C THR A 78 9.19 -18.87 -10.82
N PRO A 79 9.82 -17.84 -10.20
CA PRO A 79 9.63 -16.45 -10.60
C PRO A 79 9.86 -16.21 -12.10
N GLU A 80 10.88 -16.86 -12.68
CA GLU A 80 11.20 -16.79 -14.11
C GLU A 80 10.10 -17.41 -14.98
N GLU A 81 9.61 -18.61 -14.61
CA GLU A 81 8.50 -19.26 -15.30
C GLU A 81 7.21 -18.45 -15.19
N ALA A 82 6.93 -17.84 -14.03
CA ALA A 82 5.77 -16.99 -13.84
C ALA A 82 5.85 -15.69 -14.64
N LYS A 83 7.04 -15.09 -14.77
CA LYS A 83 7.26 -13.95 -15.67
C LYS A 83 7.01 -14.36 -17.12
N GLU A 84 7.51 -15.51 -17.53
CA GLU A 84 7.31 -16.02 -18.89
C GLU A 84 5.84 -16.36 -19.16
N GLN A 85 5.17 -17.07 -18.26
CA GLN A 85 3.80 -17.57 -18.48
C GLN A 85 2.72 -16.51 -18.25
N PHE A 86 2.93 -15.59 -17.29
CA PHE A 86 1.92 -14.65 -16.84
C PHE A 86 2.32 -13.17 -17.01
N GLY A 87 3.56 -12.88 -17.41
CA GLY A 87 4.05 -11.51 -17.48
C GLY A 87 4.30 -10.87 -16.11
N ALA A 88 4.40 -11.71 -15.06
CA ALA A 88 4.53 -11.28 -13.67
C ALA A 88 5.87 -10.56 -13.41
N VAL A 89 5.83 -9.54 -12.56
CA VAL A 89 7.04 -8.95 -11.97
C VAL A 89 7.35 -9.55 -10.59
N GLU A 90 8.53 -9.24 -10.03
CA GLU A 90 9.00 -9.86 -8.78
C GLU A 90 8.05 -9.59 -7.60
N GLU A 91 7.51 -8.36 -7.51
CA GLU A 91 6.55 -7.96 -6.49
C GLU A 91 5.24 -8.74 -6.61
N GLU A 92 4.70 -8.89 -7.82
CA GLU A 92 3.49 -9.69 -8.09
C GLU A 92 3.70 -11.16 -7.70
N TYR A 93 4.88 -11.72 -7.95
CA TYR A 93 5.18 -13.10 -7.55
C TYR A 93 5.17 -13.28 -6.02
N LYS A 94 5.62 -12.27 -5.26
CA LYS A 94 5.56 -12.30 -3.78
C LYS A 94 4.12 -12.28 -3.29
N GLU A 95 3.26 -11.48 -3.89
CA GLU A 95 1.82 -11.47 -3.59
C GLU A 95 1.16 -12.80 -3.91
N PHE A 96 1.49 -13.40 -5.06
CA PHE A 96 0.98 -14.72 -5.41
C PHE A 96 1.35 -15.74 -4.34
N ASN A 97 2.59 -15.68 -3.83
CA ASN A 97 2.98 -16.54 -2.71
C ASN A 97 2.07 -16.38 -1.49
N GLU A 98 1.78 -15.14 -1.06
CA GLU A 98 0.88 -14.92 0.08
C GLU A 98 -0.54 -15.40 -0.20
N ILE A 99 -1.08 -15.12 -1.39
CA ILE A 99 -2.42 -15.57 -1.81
C ILE A 99 -2.51 -17.09 -1.79
N PHE A 100 -1.54 -17.80 -2.38
CA PHE A 100 -1.57 -19.27 -2.45
C PHE A 100 -1.35 -19.92 -1.08
N GLU A 101 -0.51 -19.36 -0.21
CA GLU A 101 -0.36 -19.84 1.17
C GLU A 101 -1.66 -19.66 1.97
N ILE A 102 -2.33 -18.51 1.84
CA ILE A 102 -3.62 -18.29 2.50
C ILE A 102 -4.71 -19.20 1.93
N ALA A 103 -4.79 -19.34 0.62
CA ALA A 103 -5.74 -20.25 -0.04
C ALA A 103 -5.55 -21.69 0.47
N ASN A 104 -4.31 -22.18 0.55
CA ASN A 104 -4.02 -23.53 1.05
C ASN A 104 -4.40 -23.74 2.52
N GLN A 105 -4.42 -22.68 3.33
CA GLN A 105 -4.91 -22.74 4.72
C GLN A 105 -6.44 -22.69 4.82
N LEU A 106 -7.11 -22.00 3.89
CA LEU A 106 -8.55 -21.74 3.94
C LEU A 106 -9.40 -22.78 3.21
N PHE A 107 -8.84 -23.39 2.18
CA PHE A 107 -9.58 -24.20 1.22
C PHE A 107 -9.42 -25.69 1.50
N THR A 108 -10.42 -26.48 1.14
CA THR A 108 -10.21 -27.93 1.00
C THR A 108 -9.23 -28.21 -0.14
N LYS A 109 -8.71 -29.43 -0.22
CA LYS A 109 -7.80 -29.82 -1.31
C LYS A 109 -8.44 -29.60 -2.68
N GLU A 110 -9.71 -29.98 -2.83
CA GLU A 110 -10.47 -29.84 -4.08
C GLU A 110 -10.74 -28.38 -4.43
N GLU A 111 -11.10 -27.55 -3.44
CA GLU A 111 -11.26 -26.11 -3.61
C GLU A 111 -9.94 -25.45 -4.05
N PHE A 112 -8.83 -25.82 -3.41
CA PHE A 112 -7.50 -25.30 -3.72
C PHE A 112 -7.03 -25.69 -5.12
N GLU A 113 -7.25 -26.94 -5.54
CA GLU A 113 -6.93 -27.40 -6.89
C GLU A 113 -7.75 -26.64 -7.95
N LYS A 114 -9.06 -26.45 -7.70
CA LYS A 114 -9.93 -25.68 -8.61
C LYS A 114 -9.54 -24.22 -8.68
N PHE A 115 -9.31 -23.56 -7.55
CA PHE A 115 -8.80 -22.19 -7.47
C PHE A 115 -7.49 -22.04 -8.24
N SER A 116 -6.51 -22.93 -8.00
CA SER A 116 -5.20 -22.89 -8.65
C SER A 116 -5.29 -23.00 -10.17
N LYS A 117 -6.21 -23.82 -10.68
CA LYS A 117 -6.44 -23.99 -12.11
C LYS A 117 -7.06 -22.73 -12.72
N LEU A 118 -8.14 -22.21 -12.13
CA LEU A 118 -8.83 -21.01 -12.60
C LEU A 118 -7.92 -19.78 -12.56
N TRP A 119 -7.13 -19.63 -11.49
CA TRP A 119 -6.21 -18.51 -11.33
C TRP A 119 -5.17 -18.49 -12.44
N LYS A 120 -4.55 -19.65 -12.75
CA LYS A 120 -3.58 -19.76 -13.85
C LYS A 120 -4.18 -19.41 -15.21
N GLU A 121 -5.42 -19.84 -15.45
CA GLU A 121 -6.13 -19.50 -16.68
C GLU A 121 -6.40 -18.00 -16.79
N SER A 122 -6.88 -17.37 -15.72
CA SER A 122 -7.08 -15.91 -15.66
C SER A 122 -5.77 -15.15 -15.89
N GLN A 123 -4.66 -15.58 -15.28
CA GLN A 123 -3.36 -14.93 -15.47
C GLN A 123 -2.80 -15.10 -16.89
N ALA A 124 -2.98 -16.27 -17.50
CA ALA A 124 -2.56 -16.48 -18.89
C ALA A 124 -3.33 -15.58 -19.88
N LEU A 125 -4.63 -15.35 -19.62
CA LEU A 125 -5.45 -14.39 -20.37
C LEU A 125 -5.01 -12.95 -20.08
N ASN A 126 -4.79 -12.60 -18.81
CA ASN A 126 -4.30 -11.28 -18.41
C ASN A 126 -2.95 -10.92 -19.05
N LYS A 127 -2.04 -11.89 -19.21
CA LYS A 127 -0.77 -11.69 -19.91
C LYS A 127 -1.00 -11.10 -21.31
N LYS A 128 -1.95 -11.63 -22.08
CA LYS A 128 -2.28 -11.12 -23.43
C LYS A 128 -2.81 -9.68 -23.38
N ALA A 129 -3.49 -9.32 -22.30
CA ALA A 129 -4.00 -7.98 -22.09
C ALA A 129 -2.93 -6.98 -21.64
N ILE A 130 -1.79 -7.42 -21.10
CA ILE A 130 -0.75 -6.53 -20.52
C ILE A 130 0.61 -6.63 -21.21
N VAL A 131 0.91 -7.68 -21.97
CA VAL A 131 2.21 -7.86 -22.66
C VAL A 131 2.01 -7.75 -24.17
N VAL A 132 2.73 -6.82 -24.80
CA VAL A 132 2.74 -6.61 -26.25
C VAL A 132 4.21 -6.58 -26.69
N ASP A 133 4.56 -7.39 -27.69
CA ASP A 133 5.94 -7.52 -28.21
C ASP A 133 7.00 -7.81 -27.13
N GLY A 134 6.61 -8.57 -26.10
CA GLY A 134 7.47 -8.91 -24.96
C GLY A 134 7.60 -7.82 -23.90
N GLU A 135 6.99 -6.65 -24.11
CA GLU A 135 6.98 -5.54 -23.17
C GLU A 135 5.65 -5.42 -22.42
N ARG A 136 5.73 -5.10 -21.13
CA ARG A 136 4.55 -4.81 -20.32
C ARG A 136 4.01 -3.41 -20.68
N LYS A 137 2.72 -3.34 -21.00
CA LYS A 137 1.94 -2.13 -21.30
C LYS A 137 0.75 -2.04 -20.34
N SER A 138 0.09 -0.88 -20.32
CA SER A 138 -1.18 -0.72 -19.59
C SER A 138 -2.20 -1.79 -20.03
N ARG A 139 -2.93 -2.36 -19.08
CA ARG A 139 -3.91 -3.42 -19.33
C ARG A 139 -4.97 -2.93 -20.32
N SER A 140 -5.25 -3.73 -21.33
CA SER A 140 -6.36 -3.48 -22.25
C SER A 140 -7.01 -4.80 -22.66
N THR A 141 -8.24 -5.01 -22.20
CA THR A 141 -9.06 -6.19 -22.56
C THR A 141 -9.45 -6.19 -24.04
N ALA A 142 -9.37 -5.05 -24.73
CA ALA A 142 -9.55 -4.96 -26.18
C ALA A 142 -8.47 -5.71 -26.99
N ARG A 143 -7.38 -6.14 -26.34
CA ARG A 143 -6.35 -7.01 -26.94
C ARG A 143 -6.74 -8.49 -26.95
N LEU A 144 -7.79 -8.86 -26.23
CA LEU A 144 -8.32 -10.23 -26.22
C LEU A 144 -9.26 -10.43 -27.42
N SER A 145 -9.27 -11.63 -27.99
CA SER A 145 -10.32 -12.03 -28.92
C SER A 145 -11.69 -12.03 -28.22
N LYS A 146 -12.78 -12.10 -28.98
CA LYS A 146 -14.13 -12.16 -28.42
C LYS A 146 -14.32 -13.40 -27.54
N GLU A 147 -13.77 -14.53 -27.96
CA GLU A 147 -13.82 -15.80 -27.23
C GLU A 147 -12.93 -15.75 -25.99
N GLU A 148 -11.75 -15.15 -26.09
CA GLU A 148 -10.84 -14.96 -24.95
C GLU A 148 -11.42 -14.02 -23.91
N LEU A 149 -12.07 -12.93 -24.32
CA LEU A 149 -12.75 -12.01 -23.42
C LEU A 149 -13.92 -12.70 -22.71
N LYS A 150 -14.75 -13.44 -23.45
CA LYS A 150 -15.84 -14.23 -22.84
C LYS A 150 -15.30 -15.21 -21.81
N ARG A 151 -14.21 -15.91 -22.14
CA ARG A 151 -13.60 -16.87 -21.21
C ARG A 151 -12.96 -16.17 -20.01
N TYR A 152 -12.32 -15.03 -20.23
CA TYR A 152 -11.76 -14.20 -19.17
C TYR A 152 -12.85 -13.78 -18.17
N ASP A 153 -13.99 -13.32 -18.66
CA ASP A 153 -15.12 -12.93 -17.82
C ASP A 153 -15.63 -14.14 -17.02
N GLU A 154 -15.94 -15.26 -17.68
CA GLU A 154 -16.40 -16.51 -17.05
C GLU A 154 -15.43 -17.01 -15.95
N VAL A 155 -14.12 -17.06 -16.25
CA VAL A 155 -13.12 -17.51 -15.29
C VAL A 155 -13.06 -16.58 -14.07
N ASN A 156 -13.16 -15.27 -14.27
CA ASN A 156 -13.18 -14.32 -13.15
C ASN A 156 -14.49 -14.41 -12.35
N GLU A 157 -15.62 -14.73 -12.98
CA GLU A 157 -16.86 -15.05 -12.25
C GLU A 157 -16.71 -16.31 -11.39
N GLU A 158 -16.08 -17.36 -11.93
CA GLU A 158 -15.79 -18.60 -11.21
C GLU A 158 -14.75 -18.42 -10.10
N LEU A 159 -13.81 -17.48 -10.24
CA LEU A 159 -12.81 -17.14 -9.23
C LEU A 159 -13.39 -16.34 -8.06
N ARG A 160 -14.41 -15.52 -8.32
CA ARG A 160 -14.98 -14.56 -7.35
C ARG A 160 -15.27 -15.15 -5.96
N PRO A 161 -15.90 -16.33 -5.81
CA PRO A 161 -16.16 -16.89 -4.47
C PRO A 161 -14.89 -17.26 -3.70
N TYR A 162 -13.84 -17.68 -4.40
CA TYR A 162 -12.55 -17.99 -3.79
C TYR A 162 -11.84 -16.70 -3.34
N GLU A 163 -11.86 -15.68 -4.19
CA GLU A 163 -11.33 -14.36 -3.87
C GLU A 163 -12.07 -13.76 -2.67
N GLU A 164 -13.40 -13.78 -2.66
CA GLU A 164 -14.21 -13.32 -1.52
C GLU A 164 -13.84 -14.03 -0.21
N LYS A 165 -13.57 -15.34 -0.24
CA LYS A 165 -13.13 -16.11 0.94
C LYS A 165 -11.72 -15.73 1.38
N ILE A 166 -10.78 -15.49 0.44
CA ILE A 166 -9.41 -15.07 0.74
C ILE A 166 -9.38 -13.63 1.27
N TYR A 167 -9.92 -12.67 0.53
CA TYR A 167 -9.94 -11.25 0.91
C TYR A 167 -10.82 -11.03 2.14
N GLY A 168 -11.91 -11.78 2.29
CA GLY A 168 -12.79 -11.74 3.46
C GLY A 168 -12.07 -12.08 4.77
N LYS A 169 -11.02 -12.91 4.74
CA LYS A 169 -10.17 -13.20 5.93
C LYS A 169 -9.48 -11.95 6.48
N PHE A 170 -9.26 -10.94 5.63
CA PHE A 170 -8.58 -9.69 5.98
C PHE A 170 -9.54 -8.51 6.10
N LYS A 171 -10.84 -8.78 6.22
CA LYS A 171 -11.86 -7.80 6.58
C LYS A 171 -12.21 -7.96 8.05
N TYR A 172 -12.22 -6.86 8.78
CA TYR A 172 -12.41 -6.82 10.23
C TYR A 172 -13.51 -5.85 10.61
N THR A 173 -14.19 -6.12 11.72
CA THR A 173 -14.92 -5.09 12.46
C THR A 173 -13.94 -4.11 13.10
N ILE A 174 -14.40 -2.90 13.45
CA ILE A 174 -13.56 -1.92 14.18
C ILE A 174 -13.04 -2.51 15.50
N LYS A 175 -13.84 -3.33 16.19
CA LYS A 175 -13.45 -3.99 17.43
C LYS A 175 -12.31 -4.99 17.22
N GLU A 176 -12.41 -5.85 16.21
CA GLU A 176 -11.35 -6.80 15.87
C GLU A 176 -10.08 -6.07 15.42
N ALA A 177 -10.22 -5.04 14.58
CA ALA A 177 -9.09 -4.22 14.15
C ALA A 177 -8.37 -3.56 15.33
N GLN A 178 -9.13 -3.11 16.34
CA GLN A 178 -8.57 -2.51 17.56
C GLN A 178 -7.69 -3.49 18.36
N GLU A 179 -7.97 -4.79 18.30
CA GLU A 179 -7.16 -5.84 18.94
C GLU A 179 -5.87 -6.13 18.15
N LEU A 180 -5.83 -5.82 16.85
CA LEU A 180 -4.68 -6.04 15.98
C LEU A 180 -3.64 -4.90 16.06
N VAL A 181 -4.10 -3.67 16.28
CA VAL A 181 -3.25 -2.47 16.23
C VAL A 181 -2.91 -1.95 17.62
N ASN A 182 -1.75 -1.30 17.75
CA ASN A 182 -1.33 -0.68 19.02
C ASN A 182 -1.52 0.85 19.02
N PHE A 183 -2.64 1.32 18.46
CA PHE A 183 -3.09 2.71 18.52
C PHE A 183 -4.62 2.76 18.68
N PRO A 184 -5.21 3.83 19.24
CA PRO A 184 -6.65 3.91 19.36
C PRO A 184 -7.27 4.25 18.00
N ILE A 185 -8.17 3.41 17.53
CA ILE A 185 -9.05 3.71 16.41
C ILE A 185 -10.13 4.65 16.93
N LYS A 186 -10.25 5.82 16.30
CA LYS A 186 -11.17 6.88 16.78
C LYS A 186 -12.10 7.35 15.68
N HIS A 187 -13.24 7.88 16.10
CA HIS A 187 -14.09 8.74 15.28
C HIS A 187 -13.72 10.21 15.54
N PRO A 188 -13.96 11.11 14.57
CA PRO A 188 -13.88 12.55 14.81
C PRO A 188 -14.95 13.01 15.81
N ASP A 189 -14.52 13.74 16.85
CA ASP A 189 -15.43 14.45 17.77
C ASP A 189 -16.03 15.71 17.11
N TYR A 190 -15.48 16.16 15.98
CA TYR A 190 -15.97 17.28 15.18
C TYR A 190 -16.15 16.88 13.72
N LEU A 191 -17.32 17.18 13.17
CA LEU A 191 -17.61 17.12 11.74
C LEU A 191 -18.21 18.45 11.28
N PRO A 192 -17.95 18.86 10.02
CA PRO A 192 -18.68 19.97 9.42
C PRO A 192 -20.18 19.66 9.35
N GLU A 193 -20.99 20.72 9.30
CA GLU A 193 -22.45 20.58 9.30
C GLU A 193 -22.93 19.69 8.14
N ASN A 194 -23.95 18.86 8.42
CA ASN A 194 -24.60 17.94 7.48
C ASN A 194 -23.76 16.76 6.99
N TYR A 195 -22.57 16.53 7.56
CA TYR A 195 -21.86 15.27 7.38
C TYR A 195 -22.37 14.22 8.36
N ARG A 196 -22.61 13.00 7.86
CA ARG A 196 -22.95 11.83 8.68
C ARG A 196 -22.07 10.64 8.32
N LEU A 197 -21.85 9.75 9.28
CA LEU A 197 -21.19 8.49 9.01
C LEU A 197 -22.04 7.66 8.04
N TYR A 198 -21.41 7.20 6.97
CA TYR A 198 -22.03 6.35 5.95
C TYR A 198 -21.51 4.92 6.05
N GLU A 199 -20.19 4.76 6.18
CA GLU A 199 -19.55 3.45 6.19
C GLU A 199 -18.31 3.45 7.09
N GLU A 200 -18.08 2.30 7.70
CA GLU A 200 -16.85 1.99 8.42
C GLU A 200 -16.27 0.70 7.88
N GLU A 201 -14.97 0.74 7.62
CA GLU A 201 -14.25 -0.41 7.08
C GLU A 201 -12.90 -0.56 7.77
N ALA A 202 -12.55 -1.79 8.14
CA ALA A 202 -11.19 -2.14 8.48
C ALA A 202 -10.74 -3.31 7.61
N ARG A 203 -9.70 -3.08 6.79
CA ARG A 203 -9.13 -4.09 5.90
C ARG A 203 -7.62 -4.08 5.95
N ALA A 204 -7.00 -5.25 5.90
CA ALA A 204 -5.56 -5.37 5.73
C ALA A 204 -5.22 -5.94 4.33
N GLU A 205 -4.01 -5.67 3.86
CA GLU A 205 -3.46 -6.44 2.75
C GLU A 205 -3.40 -7.93 3.10
N ILE A 206 -3.52 -8.79 2.08
CA ILE A 206 -3.29 -10.21 2.24
C ILE A 206 -1.85 -10.40 2.72
N THR A 207 -1.70 -11.13 3.83
CA THR A 207 -0.38 -11.48 4.32
C THR A 207 -0.39 -12.78 5.09
N THR A 208 0.73 -13.49 5.07
CA THR A 208 1.00 -14.63 5.96
C THR A 208 1.52 -14.20 7.34
N GLY A 209 1.93 -12.93 7.47
CA GLY A 209 2.41 -12.33 8.72
C GLY A 209 1.30 -11.74 9.58
N LYS A 210 1.68 -10.80 10.46
CA LYS A 210 0.72 -10.03 11.27
C LYS A 210 -0.02 -9.03 10.36
N PRO A 211 -1.36 -9.08 10.26
CA PRO A 211 -2.12 -8.11 9.48
C PRO A 211 -1.98 -6.70 10.04
N GLN A 212 -1.90 -5.71 9.14
CA GLN A 212 -1.88 -4.29 9.47
C GLN A 212 -3.11 -3.63 8.81
N PRO A 213 -4.26 -3.57 9.50
CA PRO A 213 -5.46 -3.03 8.90
C PRO A 213 -5.33 -1.52 8.69
N LEU A 214 -5.79 -1.06 7.53
CA LEU A 214 -6.22 0.31 7.31
C LEU A 214 -7.68 0.42 7.73
N ILE A 215 -7.96 1.40 8.58
CA ILE A 215 -9.30 1.75 8.98
C ILE A 215 -9.75 2.92 8.11
N THR A 216 -10.89 2.81 7.46
CA THR A 216 -11.50 3.85 6.64
C THR A 216 -12.87 4.19 7.21
N LEU A 217 -13.09 5.46 7.55
CA LEU A 217 -14.37 6.01 7.93
C LEU A 217 -14.84 6.92 6.79
N THR A 218 -15.99 6.60 6.21
CA THR A 218 -16.59 7.40 5.12
C THR A 218 -17.73 8.22 5.68
N TYR A 219 -17.58 9.54 5.62
CA TYR A 219 -18.62 10.51 5.96
C TYR A 219 -19.17 11.14 4.69
N VAL A 220 -20.48 11.37 4.65
CA VAL A 220 -21.15 11.89 3.46
C VAL A 220 -22.02 13.09 3.80
N LYS A 221 -22.10 14.01 2.84
CA LYS A 221 -23.00 15.17 2.87
C LYS A 221 -24.15 14.97 1.89
N GLY A 222 -25.35 15.33 2.32
CA GLY A 222 -26.57 15.22 1.50
C GLY A 222 -27.06 13.77 1.37
N GLU A 223 -28.02 13.56 0.47
CA GLU A 223 -28.55 12.23 0.17
C GLU A 223 -27.86 11.63 -1.05
N LEU A 224 -27.91 10.30 -1.17
CA LEU A 224 -27.42 9.60 -2.34
C LEU A 224 -28.28 9.99 -3.55
N SER A 225 -27.67 10.64 -4.53
CA SER A 225 -28.34 11.05 -5.76
C SER A 225 -28.73 9.82 -6.58
N SER A 226 -30.03 9.63 -6.82
CA SER A 226 -30.52 8.56 -7.69
C SER A 226 -30.08 8.73 -9.16
N LYS A 227 -29.67 9.94 -9.56
CA LYS A 227 -29.21 10.25 -10.93
C LYS A 227 -27.74 9.95 -11.13
N SER A 228 -26.89 10.30 -10.17
CA SER A 228 -25.44 10.17 -10.29
C SER A 228 -24.86 8.99 -9.50
N GLY A 229 -25.64 8.38 -8.60
CA GLY A 229 -25.15 7.36 -7.69
C GLY A 229 -24.09 7.89 -6.70
N SER A 230 -24.08 9.20 -6.45
CA SER A 230 -23.06 9.86 -5.62
C SER A 230 -23.70 10.77 -4.56
N PHE A 231 -22.96 11.00 -3.47
CA PHE A 231 -23.30 12.03 -2.49
C PHE A 231 -22.91 13.43 -3.00
N GLU A 232 -23.42 14.47 -2.34
CA GLU A 232 -23.02 15.86 -2.62
C GLU A 232 -21.52 16.04 -2.35
N ASP A 233 -21.08 15.52 -1.21
CA ASP A 233 -19.69 15.51 -0.81
C ASP A 233 -19.36 14.27 0.01
N VAL A 234 -18.10 13.84 -0.05
CA VAL A 234 -17.59 12.65 0.64
C VAL A 234 -16.28 13.00 1.32
N LEU A 235 -16.17 12.66 2.60
CA LEU A 235 -14.97 12.79 3.41
C LEU A 235 -14.55 11.41 3.89
N GLN A 236 -13.45 10.90 3.33
CA GLN A 236 -12.85 9.63 3.78
C GLN A 236 -11.69 9.88 4.72
N ILE A 237 -11.83 9.41 5.96
CA ILE A 237 -10.79 9.48 6.97
C ILE A 237 -10.18 8.10 7.15
N LYS A 238 -8.88 8.01 6.92
CA LYS A 238 -8.10 6.78 6.98
C LYS A 238 -7.17 6.79 8.20
N GLN A 239 -7.05 5.68 8.92
CA GLN A 239 -6.19 5.51 10.09
C GLN A 239 -5.36 4.23 9.97
N SER A 240 -4.05 4.31 10.22
CA SER A 240 -3.16 3.15 10.15
C SER A 240 -1.87 3.34 10.96
N GLU A 241 -1.21 2.21 11.26
CA GLU A 241 0.20 2.26 11.66
C GLU A 241 1.07 2.82 10.54
N ILE A 242 2.26 3.29 10.91
CA ILE A 242 3.26 3.68 9.92
C ILE A 242 3.98 2.42 9.44
N PHE A 243 3.74 2.06 8.19
CA PHE A 243 4.40 0.98 7.48
C PHE A 243 4.83 1.44 6.09
N GLU A 244 5.85 0.78 5.54
CA GLU A 244 6.27 1.00 4.16
C GLU A 244 5.12 0.59 3.22
N ILE A 245 4.72 1.52 2.36
CA ILE A 245 3.73 1.25 1.31
C ILE A 245 4.36 0.27 0.33
N LYS A 246 3.75 -0.91 0.15
CA LYS A 246 4.16 -1.82 -0.93
C LYS A 246 3.75 -1.16 -2.24
N LYS A 247 4.70 -0.78 -3.09
CA LYS A 247 4.38 -0.29 -4.43
C LYS A 247 3.93 -1.45 -5.29
N VAL A 248 2.62 -1.69 -5.34
CA VAL A 248 2.06 -2.77 -6.16
C VAL A 248 1.63 -2.22 -7.53
N PRO A 249 1.95 -2.91 -8.64
CA PRO A 249 1.57 -2.45 -9.99
C PRO A 249 0.06 -2.47 -10.26
N TYR A 250 -0.75 -3.06 -9.38
CA TYR A 250 -2.19 -3.19 -9.54
C TYR A 250 -2.95 -2.86 -8.25
N GLU A 251 -4.05 -2.15 -8.43
CA GLU A 251 -4.97 -1.61 -7.42
C GLU A 251 -5.10 -2.44 -6.14
N GLN A 252 -4.35 -2.06 -5.10
CA GLN A 252 -4.61 -2.46 -3.71
C GLN A 252 -3.89 -1.59 -2.68
N ASN A 253 -3.31 -0.45 -3.09
CA ASN A 253 -2.74 0.51 -2.14
C ASN A 253 -3.86 1.11 -1.29
N LEU A 254 -4.01 0.55 -0.09
CA LEU A 254 -4.95 1.03 0.90
C LEU A 254 -4.60 2.47 1.31
N ASP A 255 -3.30 2.76 1.45
CA ASP A 255 -2.76 4.11 1.67
C ASP A 255 -2.17 4.68 0.38
N ASP A 256 -2.90 5.62 -0.21
CA ASP A 256 -2.55 6.27 -1.47
C ASP A 256 -2.04 7.70 -1.29
N PHE A 257 -1.92 8.22 -0.05
CA PHE A 257 -1.62 9.64 0.18
C PHE A 257 -0.30 10.06 -0.47
N ASP A 258 0.76 9.29 -0.26
CA ASP A 258 2.10 9.61 -0.80
C ASP A 258 2.23 9.36 -2.31
N GLU A 259 1.28 8.64 -2.92
CA GLU A 259 1.24 8.37 -4.36
C GLU A 259 0.44 9.43 -5.13
N ARG A 260 -0.32 10.27 -4.44
CA ARG A 260 -1.09 11.32 -5.07
C ARG A 260 -0.18 12.42 -5.65
N PRO A 261 -0.48 12.91 -6.87
CA PRO A 261 0.29 13.98 -7.49
C PRO A 261 -0.11 15.35 -6.92
N PHE A 262 0.12 15.56 -5.61
CA PHE A 262 -0.06 16.88 -5.01
C PHE A 262 0.92 17.87 -5.64
N ASN A 263 0.41 19.00 -6.13
CA ASN A 263 1.25 20.02 -6.75
C ASN A 263 2.06 20.80 -5.73
N ARG A 264 1.58 20.85 -4.48
CA ARG A 264 2.28 21.47 -3.36
C ARG A 264 2.08 20.62 -2.12
N LEU A 265 3.19 20.40 -1.40
CA LEU A 265 3.20 19.83 -0.06
C LEU A 265 3.68 20.88 0.93
N SER A 266 2.92 21.05 2.01
CA SER A 266 3.28 21.94 3.13
C SER A 266 3.33 21.13 4.42
N ASN A 267 4.45 21.20 5.14
CA ASN A 267 4.64 20.51 6.40
C ASN A 267 4.67 21.51 7.56
N TYR A 268 3.93 21.22 8.63
CA TYR A 268 3.86 22.05 9.84
C TYR A 268 3.51 21.19 11.06
N THR A 269 3.35 21.80 12.23
CA THR A 269 3.05 21.12 13.48
C THR A 269 1.88 21.78 14.17
N ILE A 270 0.95 20.98 14.69
CA ILE A 270 -0.16 21.42 15.56
C ILE A 270 -0.14 20.48 16.78
N ASP A 271 -0.16 21.03 17.99
CA ASP A 271 -0.04 20.34 19.30
C ASP A 271 0.93 19.14 19.31
N GLY A 272 2.14 19.33 18.75
CA GLY A 272 3.19 18.30 18.72
C GLY A 272 3.01 17.19 17.67
N CYS A 273 1.93 17.22 16.88
CA CYS A 273 1.69 16.30 15.79
C CYS A 273 2.21 16.87 14.46
N ARG A 274 2.87 16.02 13.66
CA ARG A 274 3.38 16.42 12.35
C ARG A 274 2.24 16.41 11.35
N VAL A 275 2.02 17.51 10.65
CA VAL A 275 0.96 17.65 9.65
C VAL A 275 1.56 17.87 8.27
N THR A 276 1.08 17.12 7.29
CA THR A 276 1.37 17.30 5.87
C THR A 276 0.07 17.67 5.15
N LEU A 277 0.05 18.82 4.51
CA LEU A 277 -1.03 19.28 3.64
C LEU A 277 -0.60 19.10 2.18
N GLY A 278 -1.41 18.41 1.39
CA GLY A 278 -1.28 18.29 -0.05
C GLY A 278 -2.36 19.10 -0.76
N GLU A 279 -1.96 19.94 -1.71
CA GLU A 279 -2.86 20.80 -2.49
C GLU A 279 -2.73 20.48 -3.98
N ASN A 280 -3.86 20.29 -4.66
CA ASN A 280 -3.92 20.15 -6.12
C ASN A 280 -4.12 21.54 -6.77
N LYS A 281 -3.52 21.77 -7.95
CA LYS A 281 -3.64 22.99 -8.75
C LYS A 281 -4.85 22.98 -9.68
N LEU A 282 -5.47 21.82 -9.92
CA LEU A 282 -6.56 21.63 -10.88
C LEU A 282 -7.97 21.69 -10.23
N GLY A 283 -8.08 21.88 -8.91
CA GLY A 283 -9.34 22.06 -8.18
C GLY A 283 -9.15 22.28 -6.67
N ASP A 284 -10.22 22.56 -5.92
CA ASP A 284 -10.25 22.78 -4.46
C ASP A 284 -10.00 21.50 -3.62
N ILE A 285 -9.37 20.49 -4.22
CA ILE A 285 -9.14 19.19 -3.60
C ILE A 285 -7.86 19.22 -2.76
N ILE A 286 -8.01 18.83 -1.51
CA ILE A 286 -6.98 18.87 -0.48
C ILE A 286 -6.82 17.47 0.12
N GLY A 287 -5.57 17.03 0.26
CA GLY A 287 -5.21 15.94 1.14
C GLY A 287 -4.58 16.47 2.42
N MET A 288 -4.84 15.82 3.55
CA MET A 288 -4.14 16.14 4.80
C MET A 288 -3.81 14.87 5.56
N ARG A 289 -2.59 14.78 6.07
CA ARG A 289 -2.10 13.72 6.93
C ARG A 289 -1.60 14.30 8.24
N ILE A 290 -1.97 13.67 9.35
CA ILE A 290 -1.42 13.91 10.67
C ILE A 290 -0.70 12.65 11.13
N ILE A 291 0.54 12.80 11.61
CA ILE A 291 1.27 11.76 12.32
C ILE A 291 1.17 12.04 13.81
N VAL A 292 0.56 11.11 14.53
CA VAL A 292 0.39 11.15 15.98
C VAL A 292 1.56 10.41 16.62
N PRO A 293 2.38 11.09 17.45
CA PRO A 293 3.58 10.51 18.02
C PRO A 293 3.25 9.39 19.01
N ALA A 294 4.14 8.40 19.08
CA ALA A 294 4.08 7.34 20.08
C ALA A 294 4.01 7.91 21.51
N LYS A 295 3.00 7.49 22.29
CA LYS A 295 2.79 7.95 23.67
C LYS A 295 2.21 6.83 24.53
N ASN A 296 2.65 6.73 25.78
CA ASN A 296 2.12 5.77 26.77
C ASN A 296 2.13 4.30 26.29
N GLY A 297 3.21 3.87 25.62
CA GLY A 297 3.35 2.50 25.11
C GLY A 297 2.58 2.20 23.80
N ARG A 298 1.90 3.20 23.22
CA ARG A 298 1.23 3.10 21.92
C ARG A 298 2.19 3.40 20.78
N ASN A 299 1.93 2.80 19.62
CA ASN A 299 2.69 3.03 18.40
C ASN A 299 2.44 4.44 17.85
N GLU A 300 3.42 4.95 17.10
CA GLU A 300 3.19 6.09 16.21
C GLU A 300 2.23 5.64 15.10
N TYR A 301 1.23 6.46 14.79
CA TYR A 301 0.23 6.15 13.78
C TYR A 301 -0.12 7.40 12.98
N ARG A 302 -0.79 7.19 11.85
CA ARG A 302 -1.23 8.27 10.96
C ARG A 302 -2.74 8.29 10.84
N ILE A 303 -3.27 9.49 10.71
CA ILE A 303 -4.63 9.77 10.29
C ILE A 303 -4.54 10.62 9.04
N PHE A 304 -5.24 10.29 7.97
CA PHE A 304 -5.18 11.06 6.74
C PHE A 304 -6.48 11.05 5.95
N VAL A 305 -6.59 12.03 5.08
CA VAL A 305 -7.69 12.22 4.13
C VAL A 305 -7.06 12.48 2.77
N THR A 306 -7.60 11.84 1.74
CA THR A 306 -7.34 12.14 0.33
C THR A 306 -8.63 12.64 -0.32
N ASP A 307 -8.50 13.42 -1.39
CA ASP A 307 -9.61 13.88 -2.24
C ASP A 307 -10.75 14.70 -1.57
N SER A 308 -10.47 15.38 -0.46
CA SER A 308 -11.47 16.21 0.23
C SER A 308 -11.62 17.59 -0.42
N LYS A 309 -12.86 18.07 -0.54
CA LYS A 309 -13.17 19.46 -0.95
C LYS A 309 -13.28 20.43 0.22
N LEU A 310 -13.17 19.93 1.46
CA LEU A 310 -13.20 20.78 2.64
C LEU A 310 -12.00 21.72 2.66
N PRO A 311 -12.20 23.01 3.01
CA PRO A 311 -11.10 23.95 3.13
C PRO A 311 -10.16 23.51 4.25
N LYS A 312 -8.87 23.86 4.11
CA LYS A 312 -7.80 23.51 5.06
C LYS A 312 -8.22 23.61 6.54
N LYS A 313 -8.82 24.73 6.94
CA LYS A 313 -9.20 24.98 8.35
C LYS A 313 -10.25 23.98 8.87
N GLU A 314 -11.18 23.56 8.04
CA GLU A 314 -12.19 22.57 8.41
C GLU A 314 -11.57 21.18 8.52
N LEU A 315 -10.70 20.83 7.58
CA LEU A 315 -9.99 19.55 7.61
C LEU A 315 -9.04 19.45 8.81
N GLU A 316 -8.36 20.55 9.18
CA GLU A 316 -7.59 20.64 10.42
C GLU A 316 -8.47 20.33 11.64
N LYS A 317 -9.64 20.98 11.78
CA LYS A 317 -10.55 20.73 12.92
C LYS A 317 -10.98 19.27 13.00
N VAL A 318 -11.38 18.67 11.88
CA VAL A 318 -11.83 17.26 11.83
C VAL A 318 -10.71 16.35 12.30
N LEU A 319 -9.54 16.40 11.66
CA LEU A 319 -8.44 15.50 11.98
C LEU A 319 -7.92 15.73 13.41
N PHE A 320 -7.86 16.99 13.85
CA PHE A 320 -7.39 17.29 15.21
C PHE A 320 -8.36 16.86 16.31
N SER A 321 -9.66 16.78 16.01
CA SER A 321 -10.65 16.23 16.94
C SER A 321 -10.38 14.74 17.25
N MET A 322 -9.69 14.03 16.37
CA MET A 322 -9.35 12.60 16.55
C MET A 322 -8.04 12.40 17.32
N VAL A 323 -7.20 13.42 17.42
CA VAL A 323 -5.88 13.30 18.05
C VAL A 323 -5.95 13.50 19.57
N LYS A 324 -6.89 14.33 20.03
CA LYS A 324 -7.01 14.76 21.42
C LYS A 324 -7.33 13.64 22.40
#